data_AF-A0A525II27-F1
#
_entry.id   AF-A0A525II27-F1
#
_cell.length_a   1.000
_cell.length_b   1.000
_cell.length_c   1.000
_cell.angle_alpha   90.00
_cell.angle_beta   90.00
_cell.angle_gamma   90.00
#
_symmetry.space_group_name_H-M   'P 1'
#
loop_
_entity.id
_entity.type
_entity.pdbx_description
1 polymer ?
#
loop_
_entity_poly.entity_id
_entity_poly.type
_entity_poly.pdbx_seq_one_letter_code
_entity_poly.pdbx_strand_id
1 'polypeptide(L)'
;MQQLSEHPTIAELTTVTTSLSGYQLLADPLLNKGTAFTEAERSMFDLHGLLPPNIGVLDEQISRRLHALRSFKTDLERYSFLRGLHDANETLFFALMVKNIEELLPIVYTPTIGAGCQQFSRLFRKPRGLFLSLPHKTKLKTILDNPHFDRVEAIVVTDGERILGLGDQGAGGMGIPLGKLALYSACGGIHPATTLPIMLDVGTDNPECLQSVQHYRTGLALAEWLCRTADRIDPA
;
A
#
# COMPACT_ATOMS: atom_id res chain seq x y z
N MET A 1 -52.24 -2.52 -3.67
CA MET A 1 -51.22 -1.63 -4.27
C MET A 1 -50.26 -1.26 -3.17
N GLN A 2 -49.13 -1.97 -3.13
CA GLN A 2 -48.07 -1.80 -2.15
C GLN A 2 -47.23 -0.61 -2.62
N GLN A 3 -47.15 0.45 -1.80
CA GLN A 3 -46.26 1.58 -2.05
C GLN A 3 -44.82 1.06 -1.94
N LEU A 4 -44.11 1.12 -3.06
CA LEU A 4 -42.67 0.87 -3.15
C LEU A 4 -41.97 1.94 -2.31
N SER A 5 -41.36 1.52 -1.20
CA SER A 5 -40.48 2.39 -0.41
C SER A 5 -39.25 2.72 -1.24
N GLU A 6 -39.00 4.02 -1.37
CA GLU A 6 -37.89 4.61 -2.11
C GLU A 6 -36.55 3.98 -1.70
N HIS A 7 -35.76 3.60 -2.70
CA HIS A 7 -34.38 3.18 -2.52
C HIS A 7 -33.55 4.36 -1.97
N PRO A 8 -32.70 4.16 -0.96
CA PRO A 8 -31.88 5.24 -0.43
C PRO A 8 -30.92 5.74 -1.52
N THR A 9 -30.97 7.05 -1.68
CA THR A 9 -30.28 7.91 -2.64
C THR A 9 -28.78 7.96 -2.33
N ILE A 10 -27.95 8.01 -3.39
CA ILE A 10 -26.53 8.41 -3.46
C ILE A 10 -25.78 8.40 -2.11
N ALA A 11 -24.89 7.41 -1.94
CA ALA A 11 -23.98 7.26 -0.81
C ALA A 11 -23.49 8.62 -0.25
N GLU A 12 -23.68 8.83 1.05
CA GLU A 12 -23.21 10.01 1.78
C GLU A 12 -21.76 10.31 1.39
N LEU A 13 -21.54 11.49 0.80
CA LEU A 13 -20.20 11.99 0.51
C LEU A 13 -19.46 12.16 1.83
N THR A 14 -18.61 11.19 2.17
CA THR A 14 -17.72 11.26 3.33
C THR A 14 -16.65 12.32 3.07
N THR A 15 -16.87 13.51 3.61
CA THR A 15 -15.88 14.58 3.59
C THR A 15 -14.79 14.29 4.62
N VAL A 16 -13.52 14.35 4.21
CA VAL A 16 -12.37 14.22 5.10
C VAL A 16 -11.85 15.60 5.46
N THR A 17 -11.75 15.90 6.75
CA THR A 17 -11.17 17.15 7.26
C THR A 17 -9.68 16.96 7.55
N THR A 18 -8.85 17.92 7.13
CA THR A 18 -7.41 17.91 7.38
C THR A 18 -6.89 19.32 7.60
N SER A 19 -5.82 19.45 8.38
CA SER A 19 -5.07 20.70 8.55
C SER A 19 -3.86 20.80 7.61
N LEU A 20 -3.59 19.77 6.80
CA LEU A 20 -2.46 19.78 5.87
C LEU A 20 -2.74 20.74 4.69
N SER A 21 -1.71 21.48 4.28
CA SER A 21 -1.73 22.37 3.12
C SER A 21 -0.42 22.30 2.33
N GLY A 22 -0.39 22.94 1.15
CA GLY A 22 0.79 23.05 0.30
C GLY A 22 1.44 21.70 -0.01
N TYR A 23 2.76 21.64 0.10
CA TYR A 23 3.54 20.42 -0.15
C TYR A 23 3.21 19.27 0.80
N GLN A 24 2.77 19.54 2.04
CA GLN A 24 2.43 18.48 2.99
C GLN A 24 1.16 17.73 2.56
N LEU A 25 0.14 18.46 2.09
CA LEU A 25 -1.07 17.86 1.54
C LEU A 25 -0.78 17.06 0.26
N LEU A 26 0.09 17.58 -0.62
CA LEU A 26 0.50 16.87 -1.84
C LEU A 26 1.37 15.63 -1.58
N ALA A 27 2.04 15.58 -0.43
CA ALA A 27 2.89 14.45 -0.04
C ALA A 27 2.08 13.30 0.59
N ASP A 28 0.87 13.57 1.10
CA ASP A 28 -0.02 12.58 1.69
C ASP A 28 -0.81 11.82 0.60
N PRO A 29 -0.54 10.52 0.38
CA PRO A 29 -1.19 9.76 -0.70
C PRO A 29 -2.70 9.57 -0.51
N LEU A 30 -3.21 9.59 0.72
CA LEU A 30 -4.64 9.43 1.01
C LEU A 30 -5.44 10.70 0.68
N LEU A 31 -4.79 11.87 0.77
CA LEU A 31 -5.44 13.17 0.60
C LEU A 31 -5.13 13.82 -0.75
N ASN A 32 -4.00 13.47 -1.38
CA ASN A 32 -3.57 14.07 -2.62
C ASN A 32 -4.49 13.74 -3.79
N LYS A 33 -5.11 14.77 -4.40
CA LYS A 33 -5.95 14.66 -5.61
C LYS A 33 -5.18 15.01 -6.90
N GLY A 34 -3.92 15.42 -6.79
CA GLY A 34 -3.12 15.93 -7.91
C GLY A 34 -3.84 17.08 -8.63
N THR A 35 -3.95 17.00 -9.96
CA THR A 35 -4.63 18.05 -10.75
C THR A 35 -6.14 18.13 -10.53
N ALA A 36 -6.74 17.22 -9.77
CA ALA A 36 -8.18 17.17 -9.50
C ALA A 36 -8.62 17.99 -8.28
N PHE A 37 -7.70 18.67 -7.58
CA PHE A 37 -8.09 19.71 -6.62
C PHE A 37 -8.83 20.84 -7.36
N THR A 38 -10.01 21.18 -6.86
CA THR A 38 -10.85 22.27 -7.35
C THR A 38 -10.22 23.63 -7.06
N GLU A 39 -10.70 24.69 -7.71
CA GLU A 39 -10.21 26.05 -7.48
C GLU A 39 -10.35 26.51 -6.02
N ALA A 40 -11.48 26.17 -5.40
CA ALA A 40 -11.75 26.45 -3.99
C ALA A 40 -10.77 25.70 -3.07
N GLU A 41 -10.54 24.40 -3.32
CA GLU A 41 -9.57 23.62 -2.55
C GLU A 41 -8.15 24.14 -2.73
N ARG A 42 -7.75 24.50 -3.95
CA ARG A 42 -6.41 25.06 -4.21
C ARG A 42 -6.18 26.38 -3.46
N SER A 43 -7.22 27.21 -3.35
CA SER A 43 -7.17 28.47 -2.60
C SER A 43 -7.14 28.22 -1.10
N MET A 44 -7.91 27.25 -0.61
CA MET A 44 -8.01 26.91 0.81
C MET A 44 -6.78 26.18 1.34
N PHE A 45 -6.10 25.38 0.51
CA PHE A 45 -4.96 24.56 0.90
C PHE A 45 -3.63 25.05 0.33
N ASP A 46 -3.51 26.31 -0.08
CA ASP A 46 -2.27 26.93 -0.58
C ASP A 46 -1.59 26.13 -1.71
N LEU A 47 -2.37 25.66 -2.69
CA LEU A 47 -1.87 24.83 -3.80
C LEU A 47 -1.62 25.62 -5.09
N HIS A 48 -2.00 26.90 -5.12
CA HIS A 48 -1.73 27.78 -6.26
C HIS A 48 -0.23 27.90 -6.53
N GLY A 49 0.17 27.75 -7.79
CA GLY A 49 1.57 27.71 -8.21
C GLY A 49 2.28 26.37 -8.01
N LEU A 50 1.72 25.45 -7.22
CA LEU A 50 2.26 24.09 -7.05
C LEU A 50 1.73 23.10 -8.09
N LEU A 51 0.57 23.40 -8.69
CA LEU A 51 -0.11 22.58 -9.68
C LEU A 51 -0.32 23.38 -10.97
N PRO A 52 -0.30 22.72 -12.15
CA PRO A 52 -0.73 23.35 -13.40
C PRO A 52 -2.14 23.96 -13.28
N PRO A 53 -2.44 25.07 -13.98
CA PRO A 53 -3.68 25.83 -13.78
C PRO A 53 -4.94 25.06 -14.19
N ASN A 54 -4.83 24.14 -15.15
CA ASN A 54 -5.97 23.33 -15.58
C ASN A 54 -6.39 22.34 -14.47
N ILE A 55 -7.65 22.40 -14.09
CA ILE A 55 -8.29 21.44 -13.19
C ILE A 55 -8.73 20.25 -14.04
N GLY A 56 -8.20 19.07 -13.73
CA GLY A 56 -8.60 17.82 -14.38
C GLY A 56 -9.65 17.08 -13.57
N VAL A 57 -10.29 16.10 -14.19
CA VAL A 57 -11.18 15.16 -13.48
C VAL A 57 -10.53 13.80 -13.29
N LEU A 58 -11.03 13.02 -12.33
CA LEU A 58 -10.45 11.71 -11.97
C LEU A 58 -10.33 10.78 -13.19
N ASP A 59 -11.33 10.75 -14.07
CA ASP A 59 -11.34 9.88 -15.25
C ASP A 59 -10.27 10.22 -16.28
N GLU A 60 -9.91 11.50 -16.41
CA GLU A 60 -8.80 11.93 -17.25
C GLU A 60 -7.46 11.55 -16.63
N GLN A 61 -7.34 11.63 -15.29
CA GLN A 61 -6.16 11.16 -14.59
C GLN A 61 -5.97 9.66 -14.79
N ILE A 62 -7.04 8.86 -14.64
CA ILE A 62 -7.05 7.42 -14.89
C ILE A 62 -6.59 7.14 -16.32
N SER A 63 -7.20 7.78 -17.31
CA SER A 63 -6.88 7.58 -18.73
C SER A 63 -5.40 7.87 -19.04
N ARG A 64 -4.86 8.97 -18.49
CA ARG A 64 -3.44 9.31 -18.65
C ARG A 64 -2.51 8.30 -17.97
N ARG A 65 -2.86 7.82 -16.78
CA ARG A 65 -2.04 6.82 -16.06
C ARG A 65 -2.09 5.46 -16.76
N LEU A 66 -3.25 5.04 -17.24
CA LEU A 66 -3.42 3.80 -18.00
C LEU A 66 -2.65 3.83 -19.32
N HIS A 67 -2.69 4.95 -20.05
CA HIS A 67 -1.89 5.13 -21.26
C HIS A 67 -0.39 5.01 -20.99
N ALA A 68 0.11 5.68 -19.94
CA ALA A 68 1.50 5.56 -19.53
C ALA A 68 1.86 4.12 -19.13
N LEU A 69 1.00 3.44 -18.36
CA LEU A 69 1.20 2.06 -17.93
C LEU A 69 1.34 1.10 -19.12
N ARG A 70 0.48 1.23 -20.13
CA ARG A 70 0.52 0.40 -21.35
C ARG A 70 1.77 0.64 -22.20
N SER A 71 2.45 1.77 -22.03
CA SER A 71 3.69 2.09 -22.77
C SER A 71 4.95 1.38 -22.24
N PHE A 72 4.94 0.90 -20.99
CA PHE A 72 6.05 0.12 -20.44
C PHE A 72 6.18 -1.22 -21.18
N LYS A 73 7.39 -1.76 -21.24
CA LYS A 73 7.67 -2.99 -22.00
C LYS A 73 7.49 -4.24 -21.16
N THR A 74 7.81 -4.15 -19.87
CA THR A 74 7.80 -5.28 -18.94
C THR A 74 6.78 -5.11 -17.84
N ASP A 75 6.24 -6.21 -17.33
CA ASP A 75 5.29 -6.17 -16.22
C ASP A 75 5.94 -5.68 -14.92
N LEU A 76 7.25 -5.92 -14.73
CA LEU A 76 7.97 -5.38 -13.59
C LEU A 76 8.05 -3.84 -13.61
N GLU A 77 8.21 -3.23 -14.79
CA GLU A 77 8.13 -1.77 -14.94
C GLU A 77 6.72 -1.26 -14.63
N ARG A 78 5.67 -1.96 -15.12
CA ARG A 78 4.27 -1.63 -14.82
C ARG A 78 3.98 -1.75 -13.32
N TYR A 79 4.47 -2.79 -12.67
CA TYR A 79 4.39 -2.98 -11.22
C TYR A 79 5.07 -1.82 -10.47
N SER A 80 6.31 -1.47 -10.83
CA SER A 80 7.04 -0.35 -10.24
C SER A 80 6.31 0.98 -10.42
N PHE A 81 5.71 1.21 -11.59
CA PHE A 81 4.87 2.37 -11.86
C PHE A 81 3.61 2.40 -10.98
N LEU A 82 2.89 1.29 -10.87
CA LEU A 82 1.70 1.18 -10.02
C LEU A 82 2.03 1.38 -8.54
N ARG A 83 3.16 0.86 -8.07
CA ARG A 83 3.69 1.12 -6.73
C ARG A 83 3.94 2.61 -6.50
N GLY A 84 4.59 3.27 -7.45
CA GLY A 84 4.80 4.72 -7.39
C GLY A 84 3.50 5.52 -7.38
N LEU A 85 2.49 5.07 -8.13
CA LEU A 85 1.17 5.69 -8.12
C LEU A 85 0.49 5.51 -6.76
N HIS A 86 0.52 4.30 -6.20
CA HIS A 86 -0.03 3.99 -4.88
C HIS A 86 0.64 4.84 -3.79
N ASP A 87 1.94 5.09 -3.87
CA ASP A 87 2.67 5.90 -2.89
C ASP A 87 2.56 7.43 -3.12
N ALA A 88 1.81 7.85 -4.15
CA ALA A 88 1.63 9.27 -4.49
C ALA A 88 0.16 9.72 -4.41
N ASN A 89 -0.78 8.86 -4.77
CA ASN A 89 -2.21 9.14 -4.79
C ASN A 89 -3.00 7.83 -4.75
N GLU A 90 -3.47 7.46 -3.55
CA GLU A 90 -4.19 6.20 -3.32
C GLU A 90 -5.55 6.19 -4.02
N THR A 91 -6.28 7.30 -4.00
CA THR A 91 -7.58 7.40 -4.68
C THR A 91 -7.44 7.09 -6.17
N LEU A 92 -6.45 7.68 -6.84
CA LEU A 92 -6.19 7.45 -8.26
C LEU A 92 -5.68 6.02 -8.51
N PHE A 93 -4.85 5.47 -7.63
CA PHE A 93 -4.40 4.08 -7.71
C PHE A 93 -5.60 3.12 -7.65
N PHE A 94 -6.45 3.24 -6.62
CA PHE A 94 -7.61 2.36 -6.46
C PHE A 94 -8.66 2.59 -7.55
N ALA A 95 -8.91 3.83 -7.97
CA ALA A 95 -9.83 4.09 -9.08
C ALA A 95 -9.34 3.48 -10.40
N LEU A 96 -8.02 3.54 -10.67
CA LEU A 96 -7.41 2.87 -11.83
C LEU A 96 -7.56 1.34 -11.72
N MET A 97 -7.27 0.77 -10.55
CA MET A 97 -7.40 -0.66 -10.25
C MET A 97 -8.83 -1.17 -10.45
N VAL A 98 -9.81 -0.54 -9.82
CA VAL A 98 -11.22 -0.95 -9.87
C VAL A 98 -11.76 -0.89 -11.31
N LYS A 99 -11.42 0.16 -12.08
CA LYS A 99 -11.89 0.29 -13.47
C LYS A 99 -11.22 -0.68 -14.45
N ASN A 100 -10.06 -1.27 -14.12
CA ASN A 100 -9.27 -2.08 -15.04
C ASN A 100 -8.75 -3.36 -14.37
N ILE A 101 -9.53 -3.94 -13.46
CA ILE A 101 -9.05 -4.99 -12.55
C ILE A 101 -8.52 -6.22 -13.29
N GLU A 102 -9.19 -6.65 -14.37
CA GLU A 102 -8.78 -7.81 -15.16
C GLU A 102 -7.39 -7.64 -15.78
N GLU A 103 -7.06 -6.44 -16.28
CA GLU A 103 -5.75 -6.12 -16.86
C GLU A 103 -4.68 -5.96 -15.77
N LEU A 104 -5.03 -5.37 -14.63
CA LEU A 104 -4.05 -4.95 -13.62
C LEU A 104 -3.79 -6.00 -12.54
N LEU A 105 -4.72 -6.93 -12.29
CA LEU A 105 -4.57 -8.02 -11.32
C LEU A 105 -3.26 -8.82 -11.51
N PRO A 106 -2.89 -9.28 -12.72
CA PRO A 106 -1.63 -10.02 -12.92
C PRO A 106 -0.37 -9.17 -12.75
N ILE A 107 -0.50 -7.85 -12.73
CA ILE A 107 0.60 -6.90 -12.52
C ILE A 107 0.80 -6.61 -11.03
N VAL A 108 -0.28 -6.36 -10.28
CA VAL A 108 -0.19 -6.02 -8.84
C VAL A 108 -0.01 -7.22 -7.94
N TYR A 109 -0.45 -8.40 -8.38
CA TYR A 109 -0.36 -9.65 -7.63
C TYR A 109 0.34 -10.71 -8.48
N THR A 110 -0.11 -11.96 -8.43
CA THR A 110 0.52 -13.07 -9.16
C THR A 110 0.31 -12.94 -10.67
N PRO A 111 1.35 -13.14 -11.50
CA PRO A 111 2.70 -13.61 -11.13
C PRO A 111 3.70 -12.48 -10.83
N THR A 112 3.46 -11.25 -11.28
CA THR A 112 4.45 -10.16 -11.30
C THR A 112 4.98 -9.75 -9.93
N ILE A 113 4.13 -9.84 -8.90
CA ILE A 113 4.51 -9.52 -7.51
C ILE A 113 5.71 -10.33 -7.03
N GLY A 114 5.88 -11.56 -7.54
CA GLY A 114 7.01 -12.41 -7.22
C GLY A 114 8.34 -11.78 -7.67
N ALA A 115 8.40 -11.31 -8.92
CA ALA A 115 9.56 -10.56 -9.42
C ALA A 115 9.75 -9.24 -8.64
N GLY A 116 8.66 -8.61 -8.20
CA GLY A 116 8.70 -7.47 -7.28
C GLY A 116 9.34 -7.80 -5.93
N CYS A 117 9.10 -8.99 -5.37
CA CYS A 117 9.70 -9.46 -4.11
C CYS A 117 11.20 -9.73 -4.29
N GLN A 118 11.60 -10.41 -5.37
CA GLN A 118 13.01 -10.66 -5.68
C GLN A 118 13.81 -9.37 -5.87
N GLN A 119 13.18 -8.36 -6.47
CA GLN A 119 13.80 -7.05 -6.74
C GLN A 119 13.48 -6.01 -5.66
N PHE A 120 12.98 -6.44 -4.49
CA PHE A 120 12.49 -5.54 -3.45
C PHE A 120 13.52 -4.50 -3.04
N SER A 121 14.77 -4.90 -2.78
CA SER A 121 15.80 -3.97 -2.33
C SER A 121 16.12 -2.87 -3.34
N ARG A 122 15.95 -3.17 -4.63
CA ARG A 122 16.11 -2.19 -5.72
C ARG A 122 14.87 -1.32 -5.91
N LEU A 123 13.69 -1.86 -5.67
CA LEU A 123 12.40 -1.19 -5.89
C LEU A 123 11.92 -0.39 -4.66
N PHE A 124 12.50 -0.62 -3.48
CA PHE A 124 12.15 0.08 -2.26
C PHE A 124 12.40 1.59 -2.41
N ARG A 125 11.36 2.39 -2.17
CA ARG A 125 11.40 3.86 -2.34
C ARG A 125 10.78 4.60 -1.17
N LYS A 126 9.55 4.26 -0.82
CA LYS A 126 8.82 4.81 0.32
C LYS A 126 8.41 3.66 1.25
N PRO A 127 8.46 3.87 2.58
CA PRO A 127 7.97 2.89 3.52
C PRO A 127 6.46 2.76 3.39
N ARG A 128 5.95 1.52 3.26
CA ARG A 128 4.53 1.19 3.35
C ARG A 128 4.40 -0.12 4.12
N GLY A 129 3.61 -0.11 5.18
CA GLY A 129 3.55 -1.22 6.14
C GLY A 129 4.65 -1.15 7.20
N LEU A 130 4.74 -2.24 7.97
CA LEU A 130 5.55 -2.31 9.17
C LEU A 130 6.53 -3.48 9.12
N PHE A 131 7.80 -3.21 9.43
CA PHE A 131 8.83 -4.24 9.61
C PHE A 131 9.02 -4.51 11.10
N LEU A 132 8.56 -5.68 11.55
CA LEU A 132 8.80 -6.17 12.90
C LEU A 132 10.02 -7.09 12.85
N SER A 133 11.20 -6.47 12.93
CA SER A 133 12.45 -7.21 12.78
C SER A 133 12.98 -7.76 14.11
N LEU A 134 13.62 -8.93 14.09
CA LEU A 134 14.20 -9.58 15.26
C LEU A 134 15.22 -8.70 16.03
N PRO A 135 16.11 -7.92 15.39
CA PRO A 135 16.97 -6.94 16.06
C PRO A 135 16.21 -5.90 16.91
N HIS A 136 14.93 -5.68 16.61
CA HIS A 136 14.06 -4.72 17.28
C HIS A 136 13.09 -5.38 18.26
N LYS A 137 13.27 -6.65 18.63
CA LYS A 137 12.34 -7.42 19.48
C LYS A 137 11.94 -6.74 20.80
N THR A 138 12.86 -5.98 21.41
CA THR A 138 12.60 -5.25 22.67
C THR A 138 11.76 -3.99 22.46
N LYS A 139 11.71 -3.46 21.24
CA LYS A 139 10.99 -2.23 20.86
C LYS A 139 9.60 -2.52 20.27
N LEU A 140 9.22 -3.77 20.06
CA LEU A 140 7.96 -4.13 19.40
C LEU A 140 6.74 -3.47 20.03
N LYS A 141 6.68 -3.41 21.37
CA LYS A 141 5.57 -2.74 22.05
C LYS A 141 5.51 -1.26 21.65
N THR A 142 6.62 -0.54 21.73
CA THR A 142 6.69 0.87 21.32
C THR A 142 6.35 1.08 19.85
N ILE A 143 6.73 0.13 18.98
CA ILE A 143 6.42 0.19 17.55
C ILE A 143 4.90 0.04 17.32
N LEU A 144 4.27 -0.93 18.00
CA LEU A 144 2.84 -1.23 17.87
C LEU A 144 1.94 -0.24 18.61
N ASP A 145 2.41 0.37 19.70
CA ASP A 145 1.70 1.42 20.47
C ASP A 145 1.56 2.76 19.71
N ASN A 146 2.02 2.84 18.45
CA ASN A 146 1.89 4.05 17.66
C ASN A 146 0.40 4.29 17.32
N PRO A 147 -0.19 5.44 17.71
CA PRO A 147 -1.61 5.73 17.48
C PRO A 147 -2.03 5.72 16.01
N HIS A 148 -1.07 5.82 15.08
CA HIS A 148 -1.32 5.65 13.65
C HIS A 148 -1.96 4.29 13.32
N PHE A 149 -1.76 3.26 14.15
CA PHE A 149 -2.29 1.92 13.95
C PHE A 149 -3.59 1.63 14.70
N ASP A 150 -4.12 2.57 15.49
CA ASP A 150 -5.32 2.35 16.34
C ASP A 150 -6.60 2.05 15.53
N ARG A 151 -6.63 2.44 14.26
CA ARG A 151 -7.78 2.25 13.34
C ARG A 151 -7.58 1.11 12.35
N VAL A 152 -6.59 0.24 12.60
CA VAL A 152 -6.35 -0.92 11.72
C VAL A 152 -7.43 -1.96 11.94
N GLU A 153 -8.08 -2.35 10.84
CA GLU A 153 -9.14 -3.36 10.80
C GLU A 153 -8.67 -4.66 10.10
N ALA A 154 -7.68 -4.55 9.21
CA ALA A 154 -7.17 -5.70 8.46
C ALA A 154 -5.64 -5.72 8.42
N ILE A 155 -5.07 -6.81 8.92
CA ILE A 155 -3.63 -7.10 8.87
C ILE A 155 -3.39 -8.26 7.90
N VAL A 156 -2.39 -8.10 7.03
CA VAL A 156 -1.78 -9.24 6.33
C VAL A 156 -0.32 -9.28 6.70
N VAL A 157 0.13 -10.44 7.15
CA VAL A 157 1.46 -10.67 7.69
C VAL A 157 2.18 -11.79 6.95
N THR A 158 3.48 -11.65 6.76
CA THR A 158 4.38 -12.70 6.24
C THR A 158 5.77 -12.57 6.85
N ASP A 159 6.49 -13.68 6.95
CA ASP A 159 7.92 -13.75 7.27
C ASP A 159 8.80 -13.85 6.01
N GLY A 160 8.20 -13.97 4.83
CA GLY A 160 8.90 -14.05 3.55
C GLY A 160 9.59 -15.39 3.26
N GLU A 161 9.49 -16.39 4.14
CA GLU A 161 10.24 -17.66 4.01
C GLU A 161 9.74 -18.53 2.85
N ARG A 162 8.45 -18.44 2.52
CA ARG A 162 7.82 -19.27 1.48
C ARG A 162 6.93 -18.46 0.55
N ILE A 163 7.54 -17.57 -0.21
CA ILE A 163 6.85 -16.89 -1.31
C ILE A 163 6.56 -17.91 -2.42
N LEU A 164 5.30 -17.96 -2.86
CA LEU A 164 4.80 -18.97 -3.79
C LEU A 164 5.66 -19.04 -5.07
N GLY A 165 6.29 -20.20 -5.31
CA GLY A 165 7.12 -20.45 -6.48
C GLY A 165 8.53 -19.84 -6.42
N LEU A 166 8.88 -19.09 -5.37
CA LEU A 166 10.15 -18.38 -5.23
C LEU A 166 10.95 -18.76 -3.98
N GLY A 167 10.30 -19.38 -2.99
CA GLY A 167 10.94 -19.75 -1.73
C GLY A 167 11.20 -18.53 -0.84
N ASP A 168 12.31 -18.55 -0.11
CA ASP A 168 12.68 -17.52 0.86
C ASP A 168 13.12 -16.24 0.15
N GLN A 169 12.46 -15.13 0.47
CA GLN A 169 12.77 -13.79 -0.02
C GLN A 169 13.09 -12.80 1.12
N GLY A 170 13.13 -13.29 2.37
CA GLY A 170 13.28 -12.48 3.57
C GLY A 170 12.40 -11.24 3.57
N ALA A 171 12.96 -10.09 3.94
CA ALA A 171 12.28 -8.78 3.90
C ALA A 171 11.65 -8.42 2.55
N GLY A 172 12.12 -9.03 1.44
CA GLY A 172 11.52 -8.86 0.11
C GLY A 172 10.10 -9.41 0.00
N GLY A 173 9.72 -10.32 0.90
CA GLY A 173 8.37 -10.85 1.03
C GLY A 173 7.30 -9.80 1.35
N MET A 174 7.68 -8.60 1.82
CA MET A 174 6.78 -7.47 2.09
C MET A 174 5.90 -7.09 0.88
N GLY A 175 6.32 -7.41 -0.34
CA GLY A 175 5.47 -7.26 -1.53
C GLY A 175 4.12 -7.97 -1.38
N ILE A 176 4.09 -9.18 -0.82
CA ILE A 176 2.89 -10.01 -0.69
C ILE A 176 1.77 -9.35 0.16
N PRO A 177 2.00 -8.95 1.42
CA PRO A 177 0.95 -8.32 2.21
C PRO A 177 0.46 -7.01 1.58
N LEU A 178 1.35 -6.25 0.94
CA LEU A 178 0.99 -5.03 0.22
C LEU A 178 0.04 -5.30 -0.95
N GLY A 179 0.37 -6.29 -1.79
CA GLY A 179 -0.49 -6.69 -2.90
C GLY A 179 -1.83 -7.24 -2.41
N LYS A 180 -1.82 -8.10 -1.39
CA LYS A 180 -3.03 -8.73 -0.85
C LYS A 180 -4.00 -7.71 -0.23
N LEU A 181 -3.49 -6.73 0.52
CA LEU A 181 -4.31 -5.63 1.07
C LEU A 181 -4.82 -4.67 -0.02
N ALA A 182 -4.03 -4.44 -1.09
CA ALA A 182 -4.53 -3.69 -2.24
C ALA A 182 -5.72 -4.41 -2.90
N LEU A 183 -5.71 -5.75 -2.97
CA LEU A 183 -6.86 -6.52 -3.44
C LEU A 183 -8.04 -6.50 -2.46
N TYR A 184 -7.79 -6.52 -1.16
CA TYR A 184 -8.86 -6.39 -0.16
C TYR A 184 -9.58 -5.04 -0.29
N SER A 185 -8.83 -3.98 -0.59
CA SER A 185 -9.42 -2.66 -0.81
C SER A 185 -10.14 -2.58 -2.16
N ALA A 186 -9.48 -2.98 -3.25
CA ALA A 186 -10.03 -2.85 -4.61
C ALA A 186 -11.22 -3.80 -4.88
N CYS A 187 -11.18 -5.02 -4.34
CA CYS A 187 -12.18 -6.05 -4.61
C CYS A 187 -13.12 -6.29 -3.42
N GLY A 188 -12.64 -6.10 -2.20
CA GLY A 188 -13.39 -6.36 -0.96
C GLY A 188 -13.98 -5.12 -0.29
N GLY A 189 -13.65 -3.91 -0.76
CA GLY A 189 -14.17 -2.66 -0.22
C GLY A 189 -13.63 -2.28 1.17
N ILE A 190 -12.57 -2.94 1.65
CA ILE A 190 -11.90 -2.54 2.89
C ILE A 190 -11.24 -1.17 2.68
N HIS A 191 -11.43 -0.24 3.61
CA HIS A 191 -10.86 1.09 3.45
C HIS A 191 -9.32 1.02 3.54
N PRO A 192 -8.54 1.57 2.59
CA PRO A 192 -7.09 1.36 2.56
C PRO A 192 -6.38 1.93 3.78
N ALA A 193 -6.88 3.03 4.36
CA ALA A 193 -6.35 3.61 5.60
C ALA A 193 -6.54 2.74 6.85
N THR A 194 -7.37 1.69 6.81
CA THR A 194 -7.57 0.73 7.91
C THR A 194 -6.81 -0.57 7.68
N THR A 195 -5.92 -0.62 6.68
CA THR A 195 -5.10 -1.79 6.37
C THR A 195 -3.66 -1.64 6.85
N LEU A 196 -3.08 -2.72 7.38
CA LEU A 196 -1.69 -2.74 7.84
C LEU A 196 -0.93 -3.96 7.29
N PRO A 197 -0.05 -3.77 6.29
CA PRO A 197 0.87 -4.80 5.85
C PRO A 197 2.00 -4.96 6.87
N ILE A 198 2.29 -6.20 7.28
CA ILE A 198 3.35 -6.50 8.24
C ILE A 198 4.34 -7.50 7.66
N MET A 199 5.63 -7.20 7.80
CA MET A 199 6.74 -8.11 7.58
C MET A 199 7.32 -8.54 8.93
N LEU A 200 7.25 -9.82 9.25
CA LEU A 200 7.95 -10.44 10.38
C LEU A 200 9.35 -10.82 9.93
N ASP A 201 10.26 -9.86 9.99
CA ASP A 201 11.61 -10.06 9.48
C ASP A 201 12.47 -10.72 10.57
N VAL A 202 12.72 -12.02 10.41
CA VAL A 202 13.48 -12.83 11.36
C VAL A 202 14.87 -13.20 10.86
N GLY A 203 15.24 -12.64 9.71
CA GLY A 203 16.39 -13.04 8.90
C GLY A 203 15.95 -13.86 7.69
N THR A 204 16.92 -14.21 6.86
CA THR A 204 16.74 -15.03 5.66
C THR A 204 17.90 -16.01 5.50
N ASP A 205 17.61 -17.18 4.95
CA ASP A 205 18.59 -18.18 4.54
C ASP A 205 18.91 -18.07 3.05
N ASN A 206 18.23 -17.19 2.29
CA ASN A 206 18.48 -16.96 0.88
C ASN A 206 19.83 -16.22 0.65
N PRO A 207 20.84 -16.89 0.06
CA PRO A 207 22.17 -16.30 -0.16
C PRO A 207 22.19 -15.13 -1.15
N GLU A 208 21.21 -15.04 -2.06
CA GLU A 208 21.09 -13.88 -2.98
C GLU A 208 20.59 -12.65 -2.22
N CYS A 209 19.58 -12.81 -1.36
CA CYS A 209 19.07 -11.73 -0.51
C CYS A 209 20.16 -11.17 0.43
N LEU A 210 20.99 -12.05 0.99
CA LEU A 210 22.09 -11.67 1.90
C LEU A 210 23.20 -10.81 1.24
N GLN A 211 23.17 -10.64 -0.09
CA GLN A 211 24.06 -9.69 -0.78
C GLN A 211 23.57 -8.24 -0.65
N SER A 212 22.34 -8.03 -0.20
CA SER A 212 21.76 -6.71 0.06
C SER A 212 21.90 -6.32 1.53
N VAL A 213 22.18 -5.05 1.80
CA VAL A 213 22.22 -4.48 3.16
C VAL A 213 20.89 -4.52 3.91
N GLN A 214 19.79 -4.81 3.21
CA GLN A 214 18.44 -4.87 3.77
C GLN A 214 18.12 -6.22 4.42
N HIS A 215 19.03 -7.21 4.32
CA HIS A 215 18.81 -8.57 4.80
C HIS A 215 19.92 -9.00 5.77
N TYR A 216 19.58 -9.86 6.72
CA TYR A 216 20.53 -10.48 7.65
C TYR A 216 20.20 -11.95 7.85
N ARG A 217 21.17 -12.74 8.31
CA ARG A 217 20.98 -14.17 8.56
C ARG A 217 20.12 -14.42 9.80
N THR A 218 19.29 -15.44 9.69
CA THR A 218 18.47 -16.00 10.75
C THR A 218 19.35 -16.58 11.87
N GLY A 219 18.94 -16.38 13.13
CA GLY A 219 19.43 -17.13 14.29
C GLY A 219 18.29 -17.95 14.91
N LEU A 220 18.61 -19.05 15.59
CA LEU A 220 17.68 -20.11 16.10
C LEU A 220 16.52 -19.68 17.03
N ALA A 221 16.22 -18.39 17.21
CA ALA A 221 15.28 -17.88 18.21
C ALA A 221 13.87 -17.55 17.68
N LEU A 222 13.40 -18.24 16.63
CA LEU A 222 12.15 -17.92 15.92
C LEU A 222 10.88 -18.29 16.72
N ALA A 223 10.83 -19.50 17.30
CA ALA A 223 9.61 -20.04 17.90
C ALA A 223 9.16 -19.31 19.17
N GLU A 224 10.09 -18.92 20.05
CA GLU A 224 9.75 -18.13 21.26
C GLU A 224 9.30 -16.70 20.93
N TRP A 225 9.76 -16.16 19.81
CA TRP A 225 9.46 -14.79 19.41
C TRP A 225 8.07 -14.65 18.80
N LEU A 226 7.63 -15.62 17.99
CA LEU A 226 6.32 -15.59 17.35
C LEU A 226 5.16 -15.61 18.37
N CYS A 227 5.22 -16.48 19.38
CA CYS A 227 4.17 -16.54 20.42
C CYS A 227 4.04 -15.20 21.16
N ARG A 228 5.17 -14.58 21.55
CA ARG A 228 5.17 -13.29 22.26
C ARG A 228 4.76 -12.09 21.40
N THR A 229 4.83 -12.22 20.08
CA THR A 229 4.47 -11.16 19.14
C THR A 229 2.99 -11.21 18.80
N ALA A 230 2.40 -12.41 18.68
CA ALA A 230 0.96 -12.58 18.47
C ALA A 230 0.13 -11.99 19.64
N ASP A 231 0.53 -12.27 20.90
CA ASP A 231 -0.12 -11.74 22.11
C ASP A 231 -0.12 -10.19 22.20
N ARG A 232 0.68 -9.51 21.37
CA ARG A 232 0.81 -8.04 21.35
C ARG A 232 0.05 -7.39 20.20
N ILE A 233 -0.36 -8.16 19.18
CA ILE A 233 -1.10 -7.66 18.02
C ILE A 233 -2.60 -7.70 18.29
N ASP A 234 -3.07 -8.61 19.16
CA ASP A 234 -4.45 -8.68 19.64
C ASP A 234 -4.46 -8.94 21.16
N PRO A 235 -4.37 -7.88 21.99
CA PRO A 235 -4.49 -8.03 23.43
C PRO A 235 -5.98 -8.18 23.77
N ALA A 236 -6.48 -9.41 23.69
CA ALA A 236 -7.74 -9.77 24.34
C ALA A 236 -7.67 -9.52 25.87
#